data_AF-A0A0N5B661-F1
#
_entry.id   AF-A0A0N5B661-F1
#
_cell.length_a   1.000
_cell.length_b   1.000
_cell.length_c   1.000
_cell.angle_alpha   90.00
_cell.angle_beta   90.00
_cell.angle_gamma   90.00
#
_symmetry.space_group_name_H-M   'P 1'
#
loop_
_entity.id
_entity.type
_entity.pdbx_description
1 polymer ?
#
loop_
_entity_poly.entity_id
_entity_poly.type
_entity_poly.pdbx_seq_one_letter_code
_entity_poly.pdbx_strand_id
1 'polypeptide(L)'
;MKILLILLFIIYFIYECFCKPPTTISKIRNSVTNCKITVSKDTLNGETISSAMLESVLFFKIACLPIRGYCLHISNCYISSNDTTSYKVIDTNGCSIEKDLFDNVVYLTDYAGYIKNPIPVKFRNSNDSIILSCDTKMKLKDKFKSCQIVTC
;
A
#
# COMPACT_ATOMS: atom_id res chain seq x y z
N MET A 1 -29.28 -58.31 -18.03
CA MET A 1 -29.16 -57.72 -16.67
C MET A 1 -27.74 -57.29 -16.26
N LYS A 2 -26.65 -57.91 -16.74
CA LYS A 2 -25.28 -57.53 -16.31
C LYS A 2 -24.78 -56.16 -16.82
N ILE A 3 -25.22 -55.70 -17.99
CA ILE A 3 -24.78 -54.43 -18.60
C ILE A 3 -25.33 -53.19 -17.86
N LEU A 4 -26.54 -53.30 -17.31
CA LEU A 4 -27.18 -52.20 -16.57
C LEU A 4 -26.48 -51.90 -15.24
N LEU A 5 -25.97 -52.95 -14.57
CA LEU A 5 -25.17 -52.82 -13.35
C LEU A 5 -23.80 -52.16 -13.60
N ILE A 6 -23.18 -52.43 -14.76
CA ILE A 6 -21.88 -51.83 -15.12
C ILE A 6 -22.03 -50.33 -15.40
N LEU A 7 -23.11 -49.92 -16.07
CA LEU A 7 -23.42 -48.51 -16.32
C LEU A 7 -23.69 -47.73 -15.02
N LEU A 8 -24.40 -48.34 -14.06
CA LEU A 8 -24.63 -47.75 -12.75
C LEU A 8 -23.34 -47.58 -11.94
N PHE A 9 -22.41 -48.56 -12.03
CA PHE A 9 -21.10 -48.46 -11.39
C PHE A 9 -20.20 -47.37 -11.99
N ILE A 10 -20.22 -47.19 -13.32
CA ILE A 10 -19.45 -46.14 -13.98
C ILE A 10 -19.99 -44.75 -13.61
N ILE A 11 -21.32 -44.58 -13.56
CA ILE A 11 -21.93 -43.31 -13.15
C ILE A 11 -21.60 -43.00 -11.68
N TYR A 12 -21.61 -44.01 -10.78
CA TYR A 12 -21.21 -43.83 -9.39
C TYR A 12 -19.74 -43.37 -9.24
N PHE A 13 -18.82 -43.96 -10.01
CA PHE A 13 -17.41 -43.56 -9.99
C PHE A 13 -17.14 -42.18 -10.59
N ILE A 14 -17.94 -41.72 -11.56
CA ILE A 14 -17.82 -40.37 -12.13
C ILE A 14 -18.23 -39.30 -11.10
N TYR A 15 -19.19 -39.59 -10.22
CA TYR A 15 -19.62 -38.65 -9.17
C TYR A 15 -18.58 -38.41 -8.07
N GLU A 16 -17.74 -39.40 -7.77
CA GLU A 16 -16.66 -39.29 -6.76
C GLU A 16 -15.42 -38.53 -7.27
N CYS A 17 -15.32 -38.24 -8.58
CA CYS A 17 -14.17 -37.53 -9.17
C CYS A 17 -14.40 -36.01 -9.31
N PHE A 18 -15.40 -35.45 -8.63
CA PHE A 18 -15.44 -34.01 -8.38
C PHE A 18 -14.45 -33.67 -7.26
N CYS A 19 -13.18 -33.59 -7.62
CA CYS A 19 -12.19 -32.85 -6.84
C CYS A 19 -12.77 -31.44 -6.59
N LYS A 20 -13.28 -31.20 -5.38
CA LYS A 20 -13.58 -29.85 -4.92
C LYS A 20 -12.33 -29.03 -5.17
N PRO A 21 -12.38 -27.96 -5.99
CA PRO A 21 -11.22 -27.10 -6.14
C PRO A 21 -10.90 -26.55 -4.74
N PRO A 22 -9.64 -26.53 -4.31
CA PRO A 22 -9.29 -25.92 -3.04
C PRO A 22 -9.65 -24.43 -3.11
N THR A 23 -10.82 -24.05 -2.61
CA THR A 23 -11.21 -22.66 -2.38
C THR A 23 -10.57 -22.16 -1.09
N THR A 24 -9.24 -22.05 -1.13
CA THR A 24 -8.51 -21.12 -0.28
C THR A 24 -7.36 -20.54 -1.10
N ILE A 25 -7.67 -19.61 -2.00
CA ILE A 25 -6.66 -18.66 -2.47
C ILE A 25 -6.51 -17.62 -1.35
N SER A 26 -5.80 -17.98 -0.28
CA SER A 26 -5.15 -17.01 0.59
C SER A 26 -3.68 -16.91 0.21
N LYS A 27 -3.37 -16.85 -1.09
CA LYS A 27 -2.09 -16.33 -1.52
C LYS A 27 -2.24 -14.82 -1.54
N ILE A 28 -2.16 -14.19 -0.36
CA ILE A 28 -1.61 -12.83 -0.31
C ILE A 28 -0.18 -13.03 -0.79
N ARG A 29 0.02 -13.01 -2.11
CA ARG A 29 1.35 -12.92 -2.69
C ARG A 29 1.77 -11.50 -2.33
N ASN A 30 2.39 -11.35 -1.17
CA ASN A 30 3.19 -10.18 -0.85
C ASN A 30 4.30 -10.14 -1.90
N SER A 31 3.98 -9.61 -3.08
CA SER A 31 4.96 -9.21 -4.06
C SER A 31 5.71 -8.08 -3.40
N VAL A 32 6.96 -8.32 -3.02
CA VAL A 32 7.87 -7.27 -2.58
C VAL A 32 8.01 -6.31 -3.76
N THR A 33 7.21 -5.25 -3.76
CA THR A 33 7.35 -4.16 -4.73
C THR A 33 8.45 -3.25 -4.24
N ASN A 34 9.45 -3.01 -5.08
CA ASN A 34 10.43 -1.96 -4.85
C ASN A 34 9.72 -0.61 -4.98
N CYS A 35 9.25 -0.10 -3.85
CA CYS A 35 8.71 1.25 -3.75
C CYS A 35 9.86 2.21 -3.48
N LYS A 36 9.84 3.37 -4.14
CA LYS A 36 10.77 4.47 -3.91
C LYS A 36 10.00 5.64 -3.32
N ILE A 37 10.56 6.23 -2.27
CA ILE A 37 10.10 7.50 -1.72
C ILE A 37 11.00 8.61 -2.26
N THR A 38 10.40 9.67 -2.79
CA THR A 38 11.09 10.90 -3.19
C THR A 38 10.43 12.08 -2.52
N VAL A 39 11.22 13.06 -2.08
CA VAL A 39 10.71 14.25 -1.38
C VAL A 39 10.90 15.45 -2.29
N SER A 40 9.80 16.14 -2.62
CA SER A 40 9.82 17.39 -3.39
C SER A 40 9.41 18.59 -2.55
N LYS A 41 10.02 19.74 -2.85
CA LYS A 41 9.75 21.02 -2.19
C LYS A 41 8.64 21.82 -2.89
N ASP A 42 7.76 22.43 -2.10
CA ASP A 42 6.67 23.38 -2.40
C ASP A 42 5.57 22.90 -3.35
N THR A 43 5.87 21.98 -4.28
CA THR A 43 4.91 21.36 -5.19
C THR A 43 5.22 19.88 -5.37
N LEU A 44 4.20 19.09 -5.76
CA LEU A 44 4.33 17.64 -5.98
C LEU A 44 5.38 17.27 -7.06
N ASN A 45 5.62 18.16 -8.02
CA ASN A 45 6.61 17.99 -9.09
C ASN A 45 7.78 18.97 -8.94
N GLY A 46 7.98 19.55 -7.75
CA GLY A 46 9.06 20.47 -7.46
C GLY A 46 10.42 19.76 -7.40
N GLU A 47 11.45 20.55 -7.13
CA GLU A 47 12.82 20.05 -6.95
C GLU A 47 12.85 18.95 -5.89
N THR A 48 13.51 17.83 -6.23
CA THR A 48 13.75 16.75 -5.28
C THR A 48 14.87 17.15 -4.34
N ILE A 49 14.59 17.10 -3.04
CA ILE A 49 15.50 17.59 -2.00
C ILE A 49 15.83 16.49 -0.99
N SER A 50 16.96 16.67 -0.30
CA SER A 50 17.36 15.88 0.86
C SER A 50 17.39 16.72 2.16
N SER A 51 17.16 18.03 2.05
CA SER A 51 17.13 18.98 3.16
C SER A 51 16.03 20.01 2.92
N ALA A 52 15.35 20.41 4.00
CA ALA A 52 14.21 21.31 3.96
C ALA A 52 14.40 22.49 4.94
N MET A 53 13.86 23.66 4.58
CA MET A 53 13.74 24.80 5.50
C MET A 53 12.38 24.76 6.17
N LEU A 54 12.27 25.26 7.41
CA LEU A 54 11.04 25.25 8.23
C LEU A 54 9.79 25.83 7.55
N GLU A 55 9.94 26.71 6.56
CA GLU A 55 8.80 27.31 5.84
C GLU A 55 8.45 26.60 4.53
N SER A 56 9.12 25.49 4.21
CA SER A 56 8.90 24.75 2.96
C SER A 56 7.74 23.79 3.09
N VAL A 57 6.91 23.64 2.06
CA VAL A 57 5.94 22.54 2.03
C VAL A 57 6.60 21.30 1.42
N LEU A 58 6.44 20.14 2.03
CA LEU A 58 7.06 18.90 1.55
C LEU A 58 6.03 17.94 0.97
N PHE A 59 6.39 17.30 -0.14
CA PHE A 59 5.60 16.25 -0.78
C PHE A 59 6.40 14.96 -0.79
N PHE A 60 6.00 14.00 0.04
CA PHE A 60 6.57 12.66 0.08
C PHE A 60 5.84 11.79 -0.94
N LYS A 61 6.41 11.66 -2.14
CA LYS A 61 5.85 10.82 -3.21
C LYS A 61 6.34 9.39 -3.05
N ILE A 62 5.42 8.44 -2.96
CA ILE A 62 5.68 7.00 -2.88
C ILE A 62 5.24 6.37 -4.20
N ALA A 63 6.19 5.80 -4.94
CA ALA A 63 5.92 5.15 -6.22
C ALA A 63 6.51 3.75 -6.26
N CYS A 64 5.72 2.78 -6.70
CA CYS A 64 6.09 1.37 -6.78
C CYS A 64 6.11 0.88 -8.23
N LEU A 65 6.79 -0.25 -8.47
CA LEU A 65 6.76 -0.88 -9.79
C LEU A 65 5.32 -1.32 -10.15
N PRO A 66 4.85 -1.05 -11.38
CA PRO A 66 3.50 -1.43 -11.80
C PRO A 66 3.26 -2.94 -11.77
N ILE A 67 2.13 -3.35 -11.19
CA ILE A 67 1.63 -4.74 -11.26
C ILE A 67 0.22 -4.72 -11.83
N ARG A 68 0.06 -5.23 -13.05
CA ARG A 68 -1.22 -5.23 -13.76
C ARG A 68 -2.32 -5.88 -12.91
N GLY A 69 -3.43 -5.16 -12.74
CA GLY A 69 -4.58 -5.64 -11.97
C GLY A 69 -4.50 -5.38 -10.47
N TYR A 70 -3.46 -4.68 -10.00
CA TYR A 70 -3.28 -4.32 -8.60
C TYR A 70 -3.20 -2.80 -8.42
N CYS A 71 -3.43 -2.38 -7.18
CA CYS A 71 -3.39 -1.02 -6.70
C CYS A 71 -2.46 -0.95 -5.49
N LEU A 72 -1.66 0.11 -5.43
CA LEU A 72 -0.87 0.46 -4.27
C LEU A 72 -1.81 0.86 -3.12
N HIS A 73 -1.59 0.26 -1.96
CA HIS A 73 -2.14 0.69 -0.68
C HIS A 73 -1.00 1.15 0.22
N ILE A 74 -1.01 2.42 0.61
CA ILE A 74 -0.06 3.04 1.54
C ILE A 74 -0.76 3.14 2.89
N SER A 75 -0.11 2.66 3.94
CA SER A 75 -0.64 2.64 5.30
C SER A 75 0.49 2.67 6.32
N ASN A 76 0.16 2.94 7.58
CA ASN A 76 1.09 2.87 8.70
C ASN A 76 2.41 3.59 8.37
N CYS A 77 2.34 4.90 8.16
CA CYS A 77 3.53 5.68 7.96
C CYS A 77 4.06 6.20 9.28
N TYR A 78 5.37 6.21 9.41
CA TYR A 78 6.10 6.64 10.57
C TYR A 78 7.20 7.61 10.17
N ILE A 79 7.39 8.63 10.99
CA ILE A 79 8.61 9.43 10.98
C ILE A 79 9.57 8.91 12.04
N SER A 80 10.85 8.85 11.71
CA SER A 80 11.89 8.51 12.67
C SER A 80 13.13 9.35 12.42
N SER A 81 13.99 9.42 13.41
CA SER A 81 15.39 9.84 13.30
C SER A 81 16.27 8.74 13.90
N ASN A 82 17.56 8.74 13.58
CA ASN A 82 18.50 7.65 13.92
C ASN A 82 18.45 7.22 15.40
N ASP A 83 18.21 8.17 16.31
CA ASP A 83 18.29 7.97 17.75
C ASP A 83 16.93 8.05 18.45
N THR A 84 15.84 7.94 17.70
CA THR A 84 14.47 8.17 18.22
C THR A 84 13.53 7.02 17.89
N THR A 85 12.57 6.76 18.77
CA THR A 85 11.48 5.84 18.48
C THR A 85 10.61 6.39 17.35
N SER A 86 10.30 5.53 16.38
CA SER A 86 9.41 5.88 15.27
C SER A 86 8.04 6.37 15.77
N TYR A 87 7.59 7.49 15.24
CA TYR A 87 6.31 8.10 15.54
C TYR A 87 5.34 7.91 14.38
N LYS A 88 4.17 7.34 14.64
CA LYS A 88 3.17 7.08 13.60
C LYS A 88 2.49 8.38 13.19
N VAL A 89 2.37 8.63 11.89
CA VAL A 89 1.72 9.84 11.33
C VAL A 89 0.56 9.50 10.40
N ILE A 90 0.57 8.33 9.77
CA ILE A 90 -0.54 7.82 8.96
C ILE A 90 -1.02 6.48 9.55
N ASP A 91 -2.32 6.31 9.70
CA ASP A 91 -2.97 5.10 10.22
C ASP A 91 -3.02 3.94 9.20
N THR A 92 -3.74 2.88 9.54
CA THR A 92 -3.90 1.69 8.68
C THR A 92 -4.70 1.94 7.40
N ASN A 93 -5.53 2.98 7.39
CA ASN A 93 -6.44 3.33 6.30
C ASN A 93 -5.84 4.35 5.33
N GLY A 94 -4.69 4.93 5.67
CA GLY A 94 -4.09 6.03 4.91
C GLY A 94 -4.53 7.41 5.42
N CYS A 95 -5.17 7.47 6.59
CA CYS A 95 -5.58 8.70 7.24
C CYS A 95 -4.48 9.25 8.13
N SER A 96 -4.28 10.56 8.08
CA SER A 96 -3.38 11.22 9.01
C SER A 96 -3.96 11.20 10.42
N ILE A 97 -3.12 10.81 11.38
CA ILE A 97 -3.41 10.99 12.80
C ILE A 97 -2.87 12.32 13.35
N GLU A 98 -2.13 13.06 12.50
CA GLU A 98 -1.53 14.36 12.77
C GLU A 98 -1.94 15.38 11.71
N LYS A 99 -3.22 15.73 11.63
CA LYS A 99 -3.77 16.49 10.50
C LYS A 99 -3.14 17.87 10.27
N ASP A 100 -2.56 18.46 11.31
CA ASP A 100 -1.88 19.76 11.21
C ASP A 100 -0.44 19.62 10.66
N LEU A 101 0.15 18.43 10.76
CA LEU A 101 1.53 18.15 10.37
C LEU A 101 1.60 17.34 9.08
N PHE A 102 0.68 16.41 8.86
CA PHE A 102 0.64 15.55 7.68
C PHE A 102 -0.79 15.45 7.16
N ASP A 103 -0.95 15.53 5.85
CA ASP A 103 -2.23 15.27 5.20
C ASP A 103 -2.48 13.76 5.07
N ASN A 104 -3.72 13.38 4.75
CA ASN A 104 -4.04 12.02 4.35
C ASN A 104 -3.25 11.61 3.09
N VAL A 105 -3.09 10.30 2.87
CA VAL A 105 -2.53 9.78 1.63
C VAL A 105 -3.43 10.16 0.45
N VAL A 106 -2.84 10.71 -0.61
CA VAL A 106 -3.52 11.01 -1.87
C VAL A 106 -2.92 10.16 -2.99
N TYR A 107 -3.76 9.38 -3.68
CA TYR A 107 -3.34 8.56 -4.81
C TYR A 107 -3.33 9.37 -6.11
N LEU A 108 -2.24 9.23 -6.87
CA LEU A 108 -2.04 9.86 -8.18
C LEU A 108 -2.37 8.87 -9.31
N THR A 109 -1.98 7.61 -9.12
CA THR A 109 -2.21 6.49 -10.04
C THR A 109 -2.41 5.22 -9.23
N ASP A 110 -2.70 4.11 -9.90
CA ASP A 110 -2.76 2.79 -9.28
C ASP A 110 -1.44 2.37 -8.59
N TYR A 111 -0.32 3.04 -8.87
CA TYR A 111 1.02 2.63 -8.40
C TYR A 111 1.79 3.76 -7.70
N ALA A 112 1.16 4.93 -7.52
CA ALA A 112 1.81 6.07 -6.88
C ALA A 112 0.81 6.90 -6.07
N GLY A 113 1.28 7.38 -4.92
CA GLY A 113 0.58 8.35 -4.09
C GLY A 113 1.56 9.32 -3.43
N TYR A 114 1.03 10.27 -2.69
CA TYR A 114 1.85 11.19 -1.89
C TYR A 114 1.22 11.49 -0.54
N ILE A 115 2.06 11.98 0.37
CA ILE A 115 1.66 12.58 1.65
C ILE A 115 2.25 13.99 1.66
N LYS A 116 1.40 14.99 1.91
CA LYS A 116 1.84 16.37 2.09
C LYS A 116 2.18 16.62 3.55
N ASN A 117 3.28 17.31 3.79
CA ASN A 117 3.68 17.80 5.10
C ASN A 117 3.75 19.34 4.99
N PRO A 118 2.71 20.06 5.45
CA PRO A 118 2.63 21.51 5.30
C PRO A 118 3.74 22.26 6.05
N ILE A 119 4.24 21.68 7.15
CA ILE A 119 5.26 22.28 8.00
C ILE A 119 6.29 21.19 8.36
N PRO A 120 7.55 21.31 7.92
CA PRO A 120 8.61 20.36 8.23
C PRO A 120 8.78 20.16 9.73
N VAL A 121 8.82 18.90 10.14
CA VAL A 121 8.93 18.50 11.54
C VAL A 121 10.33 18.03 11.86
N LYS A 122 10.72 18.17 13.13
CA LYS A 122 11.95 17.61 13.67
C LYS A 122 11.72 17.03 15.05
N PHE A 123 12.52 16.05 15.44
CA PHE A 123 12.55 15.59 16.82
C PHE A 123 13.39 16.56 17.66
N ARG A 124 12.92 16.90 18.86
CA ARG A 124 13.52 17.93 19.72
C ARG A 124 15.01 17.70 20.02
N ASN A 125 15.46 16.45 20.02
CA ASN A 125 16.83 16.04 20.40
C ASN A 125 17.51 15.17 19.33
N SER A 126 17.16 15.33 18.05
CA SER A 126 17.81 14.58 16.96
C SER A 126 18.68 15.47 16.08
N ASN A 127 19.46 14.85 15.19
CA ASN A 127 20.39 15.53 14.25
C ASN A 127 19.68 16.23 13.08
N ASP A 128 18.50 16.80 13.32
CA ASP A 128 17.65 17.52 12.35
C ASP A 128 17.28 16.72 11.08
N SER A 129 17.48 15.40 11.08
CA SER A 129 17.07 14.50 10.01
C SER A 129 15.82 13.72 10.39
N ILE A 130 14.89 13.60 9.45
CA ILE A 130 13.73 12.70 9.54
C ILE A 130 13.73 11.73 8.37
N ILE A 131 13.27 10.52 8.64
CA ILE A 131 13.05 9.46 7.68
C ILE A 131 11.56 9.15 7.72
N LEU A 132 10.88 9.28 6.59
CA LEU A 132 9.51 8.77 6.43
C LEU A 132 9.58 7.32 5.93
N SER A 133 8.95 6.41 6.65
CA SER A 133 8.79 5.01 6.26
C SER A 133 7.31 4.64 6.29
N CYS A 134 6.83 3.88 5.31
CA CYS A 134 5.43 3.46 5.21
C CYS A 134 5.32 1.97 4.87
N ASP A 135 4.27 1.32 5.37
CA ASP A 135 3.86 0.01 4.85
C ASP A 135 3.21 0.20 3.48
N THR A 136 3.67 -0.56 2.49
CA THR A 136 3.10 -0.59 1.14
C THR A 136 2.63 -1.99 0.77
N LYS A 137 1.42 -2.11 0.23
CA LYS A 137 0.85 -3.38 -0.21
C LYS A 137 0.18 -3.22 -1.56
N MET A 138 0.40 -4.17 -2.46
CA MET A 138 -0.34 -4.24 -3.71
C MET A 138 -1.63 -5.05 -3.50
N LYS A 139 -2.79 -4.39 -3.61
CA LYS A 139 -4.12 -4.99 -3.49
C LYS A 139 -4.71 -5.23 -4.87
N LEU A 140 -5.41 -6.35 -5.08
CA LEU A 140 -6.14 -6.56 -6.34
C LEU A 140 -7.17 -5.44 -6.54
N LYS A 141 -7.31 -4.98 -7.78
CA LYS A 141 -8.40 -4.11 -8.19
C LYS A 141 -9.74 -4.77 -7.86
N ASP A 142 -10.72 -3.95 -7.53
CA ASP A 142 -12.08 -4.45 -7.31
C ASP A 142 -12.70 -4.99 -8.61
N LYS A 143 -13.93 -5.52 -8.50
CA LYS A 143 -14.67 -6.07 -9.65
C LYS A 143 -14.89 -5.04 -10.78
N PHE A 144 -14.84 -3.75 -10.47
CA PHE A 144 -15.02 -2.64 -11.42
C PHE A 144 -13.69 -2.13 -11.98
N LYS A 145 -12.57 -2.79 -11.65
CA LYS A 145 -11.20 -2.37 -12.01
C LYS A 145 -10.79 -1.02 -11.41
N SER A 146 -11.51 -0.56 -10.38
CA SER A 146 -11.16 0.63 -9.62
C SER A 146 -10.26 0.28 -8.43
N CYS A 147 -9.46 1.26 -8.02
CA CYS A 147 -8.73 1.23 -6.76
C CYS A 147 -9.58 1.89 -5.67
N GLN A 148 -9.59 1.32 -4.47
CA GLN A 148 -10.22 1.96 -3.33
C GLN A 148 -9.48 3.25 -2.98
N ILE A 149 -10.23 4.34 -2.81
CA ILE A 149 -9.72 5.63 -2.39
C ILE A 149 -9.69 5.65 -0.85
N VAL A 150 -8.73 6.38 -0.28
CA VAL A 150 -8.74 6.66 1.16
C VAL A 150 -9.99 7.45 1.52
N THR A 151 -10.71 7.03 2.56
CA THR A 151 -11.84 7.78 3.12
C THR A 151 -11.51 8.12 4.57
N CYS A 152 -11.30 9.41 4.81
CA CYS A 152 -11.10 10.08 6.09
C CYS A 152 -12.00 11.34 6.08
#